data_AF-A0A4R4UA74-F1
#
_entry.id   AF-A0A4R4UA74-F1
#
_cell.length_a   1.000
_cell.length_b   1.000
_cell.length_c   1.000
_cell.angle_alpha   90.00
_cell.angle_beta   90.00
_cell.angle_gamma   90.00
#
_symmetry.space_group_name_H-M   'P 1'
#
loop_
_entity.id
_entity.type
_entity.pdbx_description
1 polymer ?
#
loop_
_entity_poly.entity_id
_entity_poly.type
_entity_poly.pdbx_seq_one_letter_code
_entity_poly.pdbx_strand_id
1 'polypeptide(L)'
;MWLLRDGPARRSRVYVNSVLTALDDFHVRRGLGKADVAREDLPKNAPRALEERARIRWLRAVEAHLSPRGRCIALIPYYAGARISEVVRLDMGGVQMSARKGRLRLYGKGGKFREVDIHPKLRTELQLWLDERPKWPHAGENRTLFLNAKGGRLSARAAGGIIAEIAQTAGLDDPTTAHVLRHTLATTLVGRSCSCGMAARIT
;
A
#
# COMPACT_ATOMS: atom_id res chain seq x y z
N MET A 1 -8.41 27.31 -39.97
CA MET A 1 -8.81 25.91 -40.22
C MET A 1 -7.95 24.99 -39.36
N TRP A 2 -8.23 24.89 -38.05
CA TRP A 2 -7.45 24.10 -37.08
C TRP A 2 -8.32 23.72 -35.85
N LEU A 3 -9.42 22.99 -36.07
CA LEU A 3 -10.18 22.40 -34.96
C LEU A 3 -10.70 21.03 -35.40
N LEU A 4 -10.41 20.01 -34.58
CA LEU A 4 -10.92 18.62 -34.53
C LEU A 4 -9.80 17.56 -34.57
N ARG A 5 -9.05 17.45 -33.47
CA ARG A 5 -8.26 16.23 -33.18
C ARG A 5 -8.27 15.78 -31.72
N ASP A 6 -9.23 16.21 -30.92
CA ASP A 6 -9.42 15.69 -29.56
C ASP A 6 -10.55 14.66 -29.53
N GLY A 7 -10.19 13.42 -29.83
CA GLY A 7 -11.05 12.27 -29.51
C GLY A 7 -11.14 12.07 -27.99
N PRO A 8 -12.26 11.55 -27.45
CA PRO A 8 -12.42 11.39 -26.01
C PRO A 8 -11.32 10.51 -25.43
N ALA A 9 -10.77 10.92 -24.29
CA ALA A 9 -9.72 10.20 -23.58
C ALA A 9 -10.07 8.71 -23.42
N ARG A 10 -9.28 7.83 -24.05
CA ARG A 10 -9.47 6.38 -23.99
C ARG A 10 -9.51 5.93 -22.51
N ARG A 11 -10.68 5.51 -22.04
CA ARG A 11 -10.85 4.96 -20.69
C ARG A 11 -10.04 3.67 -20.56
N SER A 12 -9.46 3.43 -19.38
CA SER A 12 -8.67 2.21 -19.12
C SER A 12 -9.49 0.95 -19.41
N ARG A 13 -8.89 -0.07 -20.04
CA ARG A 13 -9.54 -1.36 -20.36
C ARG A 13 -10.19 -2.01 -19.13
N VAL A 14 -9.59 -1.80 -17.95
CA VAL A 14 -10.14 -2.26 -16.65
C VAL A 14 -11.48 -1.59 -16.34
N TYR A 15 -11.58 -0.29 -16.60
CA TYR A 15 -12.81 0.47 -16.41
C TYR A 15 -13.90 0.00 -17.37
N VAL A 16 -13.57 -0.17 -18.66
CA VAL A 16 -14.50 -0.66 -19.68
C VAL A 16 -15.06 -2.03 -19.28
N ASN A 17 -14.20 -2.97 -18.91
CA ASN A 17 -14.65 -4.29 -18.45
C ASN A 17 -15.48 -4.21 -17.16
N SER A 18 -15.18 -3.30 -16.23
CA SER A 18 -16.00 -3.14 -15.02
C SER A 18 -17.42 -2.63 -15.32
N VAL A 19 -17.56 -1.72 -16.28
CA VAL A 19 -18.86 -1.21 -16.72
C VAL A 19 -19.66 -2.29 -17.44
N LEU A 20 -19.02 -3.06 -18.33
CA LEU A 20 -19.66 -4.19 -19.01
C LEU A 20 -20.14 -5.26 -18.01
N THR A 21 -19.41 -5.49 -16.92
CA THR A 21 -19.85 -6.40 -15.85
C THR A 21 -21.07 -5.88 -15.09
N ALA A 22 -21.13 -4.57 -14.83
CA ALA A 22 -22.31 -3.96 -14.22
C ALA A 22 -23.53 -4.03 -15.15
N LEU A 23 -23.33 -3.87 -16.47
CA LEU A 23 -24.39 -4.02 -17.46
C LEU A 23 -24.89 -5.46 -17.55
N ASP A 24 -24.01 -6.45 -17.49
CA ASP A 24 -24.41 -7.86 -17.45
C ASP A 24 -25.26 -8.18 -16.21
N ASP A 25 -24.85 -7.73 -15.02
CA ASP A 25 -25.62 -7.91 -13.79
C ASP A 25 -27.01 -7.26 -13.91
N PHE A 26 -27.09 -6.07 -14.52
CA PHE A 26 -28.36 -5.39 -14.77
C PHE A 26 -29.27 -6.17 -15.74
N HIS A 27 -28.75 -6.65 -16.86
CA HIS A 27 -29.54 -7.39 -17.86
C HIS A 27 -30.03 -8.73 -17.31
N VAL A 28 -29.16 -9.45 -16.59
CA VAL A 28 -29.52 -10.71 -15.92
C VAL A 28 -30.64 -10.50 -14.91
N ARG A 29 -30.58 -9.44 -14.08
CA ARG A 29 -31.66 -9.13 -13.12
C ARG A 29 -32.97 -8.71 -13.78
N ARG A 30 -32.92 -8.22 -15.02
CA ARG A 30 -34.10 -7.86 -15.81
C ARG A 30 -34.64 -9.02 -16.65
N GLY A 31 -34.04 -10.21 -16.56
CA GLY A 31 -34.44 -11.38 -17.35
C GLY A 31 -34.06 -11.28 -18.83
N LEU A 32 -33.18 -10.34 -19.20
CA LEU A 32 -32.79 -10.05 -20.59
C LEU A 32 -31.57 -10.88 -21.05
N GLY A 33 -31.03 -11.76 -20.21
CA GLY A 33 -29.79 -12.51 -20.48
C GLY A 33 -28.53 -11.68 -20.22
N LYS A 34 -27.35 -12.19 -20.61
CA LYS A 34 -26.10 -11.41 -20.55
C LYS A 34 -25.97 -10.56 -21.81
N ALA A 35 -25.35 -9.39 -21.71
CA ALA A 35 -25.07 -8.60 -22.90
C ALA A 35 -23.95 -9.31 -23.69
N ASP A 36 -24.21 -9.63 -24.96
CA ASP A 36 -23.21 -10.24 -25.84
C ASP A 36 -22.22 -9.16 -26.32
N VAL A 37 -21.28 -8.82 -25.44
CA VAL A 37 -20.27 -7.80 -25.70
C VAL A 37 -18.88 -8.36 -25.42
N ALA A 38 -18.03 -8.32 -26.46
CA ALA A 38 -16.64 -8.71 -26.37
C ALA A 38 -15.90 -7.92 -25.26
N ARG A 39 -15.21 -8.63 -24.37
CA ARG A 39 -14.38 -8.02 -23.33
C ARG A 39 -13.01 -7.69 -23.89
N GLU A 40 -12.47 -6.56 -23.47
CA GLU A 40 -11.10 -6.18 -23.81
C GLU A 40 -10.12 -7.09 -23.07
N ASP A 41 -9.15 -7.66 -23.78
CA ASP A 41 -8.08 -8.45 -23.17
C ASP A 41 -7.24 -7.56 -22.25
N LEU A 42 -7.29 -7.92 -20.97
CA LEU A 42 -6.41 -7.34 -19.96
C LEU A 42 -5.06 -8.04 -20.04
N PRO A 43 -3.94 -7.34 -20.26
CA PRO A 43 -2.64 -7.95 -20.10
C PRO A 43 -2.55 -8.50 -18.68
N LYS A 44 -2.29 -9.81 -18.55
CA LYS A 44 -2.09 -10.50 -17.27
C LYS A 44 -0.73 -10.13 -16.67
N ASN A 45 -0.50 -8.85 -16.42
CA ASN A 45 0.66 -8.41 -15.67
C ASN A 45 0.30 -8.47 -14.19
N ALA A 46 0.38 -9.67 -13.61
CA ALA A 46 0.44 -9.77 -12.15
C ALA A 46 1.64 -8.91 -11.70
N PRO A 47 1.47 -7.99 -10.74
CA PRO A 47 2.58 -7.16 -10.29
C PRO A 47 3.71 -8.08 -9.82
N ARG A 48 4.83 -8.04 -10.55
CA ARG A 48 6.00 -8.87 -10.26
C ARG A 48 6.57 -8.39 -8.92
N ALA A 49 6.71 -9.30 -7.97
CA ALA A 49 7.40 -8.98 -6.72
C ALA A 49 8.80 -8.45 -7.03
N LEU A 50 9.34 -7.58 -6.16
CA LEU A 50 10.70 -7.06 -6.35
C LEU A 50 11.70 -8.22 -6.33
N GLU A 51 12.54 -8.29 -7.36
CA GLU A 51 13.70 -9.19 -7.35
C GLU A 51 14.67 -8.83 -6.23
N GLU A 52 15.51 -9.78 -5.80
CA GLU A 52 16.44 -9.62 -4.68
C GLU A 52 17.26 -8.33 -4.76
N ARG A 53 17.84 -8.06 -5.93
CA ARG A 53 18.67 -6.86 -6.16
C ARG A 53 17.85 -5.57 -6.03
N ALA A 54 16.65 -5.54 -6.60
CA ALA A 54 15.74 -4.40 -6.52
C ALA A 54 15.29 -4.15 -5.06
N ARG A 55 15.05 -5.22 -4.31
CA ARG A 55 14.69 -5.17 -2.88
C ARG A 55 15.81 -4.58 -2.01
N ILE A 56 17.07 -4.97 -2.26
CA ILE A 56 18.22 -4.40 -1.56
C ILE A 56 18.35 -2.90 -1.87
N ARG A 57 18.22 -2.50 -3.16
CA ARG A 57 18.24 -1.08 -3.54
C ARG A 57 17.12 -0.29 -2.87
N TRP A 58 15.91 -0.84 -2.87
CA TRP A 58 14.75 -0.24 -2.20
C TRP A 58 15.00 -0.01 -0.71
N LEU A 59 15.45 -1.03 0.02
CA LEU A 59 15.72 -0.91 1.45
C LEU A 59 16.82 0.12 1.75
N ARG A 60 17.87 0.21 0.92
CA ARG A 60 18.91 1.24 1.04
C ARG A 60 18.35 2.64 0.78
N ALA A 61 17.50 2.81 -0.22
CA ALA A 61 16.86 4.10 -0.51
C ALA A 61 15.91 4.53 0.62
N VAL A 62 15.20 3.58 1.23
CA VAL A 62 14.40 3.84 2.44
C VAL A 62 15.29 4.30 3.58
N GLU A 63 16.39 3.58 3.88
CA GLU A 63 17.32 3.95 4.96
C GLU A 63 17.94 5.35 4.74
N ALA A 64 18.22 5.71 3.48
CA ALA A 64 18.74 7.03 3.09
C ALA A 64 17.70 8.16 3.15
N HIS A 65 16.40 7.85 3.22
CA HIS A 65 15.38 8.88 3.26
C HIS A 65 15.43 9.65 4.59
N LEU A 66 15.50 10.98 4.50
CA LEU A 66 15.73 11.86 5.64
C LEU A 66 14.64 11.82 6.70
N SER A 67 13.38 11.60 6.30
CA SER A 67 12.24 11.68 7.21
C SER A 67 11.91 10.29 7.80
N PRO A 68 12.01 10.10 9.14
CA PRO A 68 11.53 8.88 9.81
C PRO A 68 10.07 8.56 9.48
N ARG A 69 9.23 9.60 9.33
CA ARG A 69 7.85 9.48 8.86
C ARG A 69 7.78 8.79 7.50
N GLY A 70 8.57 9.27 6.54
CA GLY A 70 8.63 8.72 5.19
C GLY A 70 9.13 7.28 5.17
N ARG A 71 10.16 6.98 5.97
CA ARG A 71 10.67 5.62 6.16
C ARG A 71 9.60 4.68 6.70
N CYS A 72 8.85 5.08 7.72
CA CYS A 72 7.72 4.29 8.24
C CYS A 72 6.63 4.04 7.19
N ILE A 73 6.24 5.08 6.43
CA ILE A 73 5.22 4.97 5.37
C ILE A 73 5.63 3.95 4.31
N ALA A 74 6.92 3.86 3.99
CA ALA A 74 7.46 2.87 3.05
C ALA A 74 7.59 1.46 3.66
N LEU A 75 8.02 1.36 4.91
CA LEU A 75 8.30 0.08 5.58
C LEU A 75 7.05 -0.66 6.05
N ILE A 76 5.96 0.02 6.42
CA ILE A 76 4.74 -0.65 6.89
C ILE A 76 4.10 -1.51 5.78
N PRO A 77 3.88 -1.03 4.54
CA PRO A 77 3.43 -1.88 3.44
C PRO A 77 4.39 -3.05 3.16
N TYR A 78 5.69 -2.82 3.31
CA TYR A 78 6.72 -3.81 3.01
C TYR A 78 6.82 -4.93 4.07
N TYR A 79 6.83 -4.60 5.36
CA TYR A 79 6.96 -5.58 6.45
C TYR A 79 5.63 -6.12 6.98
N ALA A 80 4.60 -5.28 7.05
CA ALA A 80 3.30 -5.66 7.60
C ALA A 80 2.25 -5.94 6.51
N GLY A 81 2.62 -5.78 5.24
CA GLY A 81 1.72 -6.02 4.11
C GLY A 81 0.54 -5.06 4.10
N ALA A 82 0.60 -3.91 4.76
CA ALA A 82 -0.54 -3.00 4.86
C ALA A 82 -0.88 -2.37 3.51
N ARG A 83 -2.17 -2.15 3.23
CA ARG A 83 -2.59 -1.30 2.10
C ARG A 83 -2.30 0.15 2.44
N ILE A 84 -2.05 0.98 1.42
CA ILE A 84 -1.81 2.42 1.65
C ILE A 84 -2.97 3.10 2.40
N SER A 85 -4.21 2.67 2.13
CA SER A 85 -5.40 3.14 2.83
C SER A 85 -5.47 2.71 4.30
N GLU A 86 -4.87 1.56 4.65
CA GLU A 86 -4.73 1.09 6.04
C GLU A 86 -3.64 1.90 6.74
N VAL A 87 -2.50 2.16 6.08
CA VAL A 87 -1.38 2.94 6.62
C VAL A 87 -1.81 4.34 7.01
N VAL A 88 -2.47 5.07 6.11
CA VAL A 88 -2.91 6.45 6.40
C VAL A 88 -4.04 6.53 7.43
N ARG A 89 -4.72 5.40 7.68
CA ARG A 89 -5.78 5.28 8.70
C ARG A 89 -5.26 4.81 10.06
N LEU A 90 -3.97 4.50 10.19
CA LEU A 90 -3.38 4.17 11.49
C LEU A 90 -3.52 5.34 12.45
N ASP A 91 -3.90 5.01 13.68
CA ASP A 91 -3.97 5.92 14.81
C ASP A 91 -2.94 5.48 15.86
N MET A 92 -2.52 6.39 16.73
CA MET A 92 -1.54 6.16 17.80
C MET A 92 -1.94 4.98 18.69
N GLY A 93 -3.24 4.85 19.03
CA GLY A 93 -3.76 3.72 19.81
C GLY A 93 -3.73 2.37 19.07
N GLY A 94 -3.44 2.37 17.77
CA GLY A 94 -3.22 1.16 16.97
C GLY A 94 -1.77 0.66 16.97
N VAL A 95 -0.86 1.37 17.64
CA VAL A 95 0.56 1.02 17.73
C VAL A 95 0.88 0.59 19.16
N GLN A 96 1.24 -0.68 19.33
CA GLN A 96 1.66 -1.22 20.62
C GLN A 96 3.13 -1.63 20.50
N MET A 97 4.03 -1.00 21.23
CA MET A 97 5.47 -1.25 21.11
C MET A 97 6.15 -1.35 22.47
N SER A 98 7.12 -2.25 22.56
CA SER A 98 8.07 -2.38 23.66
C SER A 98 9.49 -2.56 23.10
N ALA A 99 10.49 -2.60 23.99
CA ALA A 99 11.89 -2.80 23.59
C ALA A 99 12.14 -4.12 22.82
N ARG A 100 11.25 -5.12 22.93
CA ARG A 100 11.45 -6.46 22.32
C ARG A 100 10.32 -6.90 21.38
N LYS A 101 9.11 -6.37 21.54
CA LYS A 101 7.92 -6.76 20.76
C LYS A 101 7.18 -5.53 20.26
N GLY A 102 6.43 -5.67 19.18
CA GLY A 102 5.51 -4.64 18.75
C GLY A 102 4.41 -5.21 17.86
N ARG A 103 3.22 -4.61 17.92
CA ARG A 103 2.06 -4.98 17.11
C ARG A 103 1.40 -3.73 16.51
N LEU A 104 0.96 -3.85 15.26
CA LEU A 104 0.12 -2.87 14.57
C LEU A 104 -1.29 -3.40 14.38
N ARG A 105 -2.28 -2.58 14.70
CA ARG A 105 -3.70 -2.83 14.40
C ARG A 105 -4.07 -2.21 13.07
N LEU A 106 -4.25 -3.05 12.05
CA LEU A 106 -4.62 -2.63 10.70
C LEU A 106 -6.13 -2.81 10.49
N TYR A 107 -6.85 -1.71 10.32
CA TYR A 107 -8.29 -1.70 10.09
C TYR A 107 -8.64 -1.90 8.62
N GLY A 108 -9.38 -2.98 8.32
CA GLY A 108 -9.90 -3.31 7.00
C GLY A 108 -11.28 -2.72 6.72
N LYS A 109 -11.85 -3.11 5.57
CA LYS A 109 -13.23 -2.75 5.19
C LYS A 109 -14.22 -3.45 6.15
N GLY A 110 -15.23 -2.72 6.62
CA GLY A 110 -16.25 -3.24 7.53
C GLY A 110 -15.88 -3.25 9.01
N GLY A 111 -14.91 -2.43 9.43
CA GLY A 111 -14.55 -2.26 10.86
C GLY A 111 -13.71 -3.38 11.47
N LYS A 112 -13.52 -4.49 10.74
CA LYS A 112 -12.64 -5.59 11.16
C LYS A 112 -11.18 -5.13 11.15
N PHE A 113 -10.44 -5.46 12.21
CA PHE A 113 -9.00 -5.24 12.28
C PHE A 113 -8.24 -6.56 12.29
N ARG A 114 -6.96 -6.51 11.93
CA ARG A 114 -5.99 -7.59 12.16
C ARG A 114 -4.79 -7.03 12.90
N GLU A 115 -4.20 -7.82 13.77
CA GLU A 115 -2.92 -7.49 14.42
C GLU A 115 -1.78 -8.09 13.60
N VAL A 116 -0.70 -7.31 13.43
CA VAL A 116 0.51 -7.75 12.72
C VAL A 116 1.72 -7.40 13.55
N ASP A 117 2.62 -8.37 13.75
CA ASP A 117 3.86 -8.14 14.46
C ASP A 117 4.79 -7.19 13.68
N ILE A 118 5.44 -6.30 14.42
CA ILE A 118 6.32 -5.27 13.86
C ILE A 118 7.72 -5.86 13.70
N HIS A 119 8.22 -5.85 12.46
CA HIS A 119 9.59 -6.23 12.16
C HIS A 119 10.60 -5.33 12.92
N PRO A 120 11.72 -5.86 13.45
CA PRO A 120 12.68 -5.08 14.25
C PRO A 120 13.14 -3.77 13.60
N LYS A 121 13.46 -3.78 12.29
CA LYS A 121 13.81 -2.56 11.54
C LYS A 121 12.68 -1.52 11.52
N LEU A 122 11.44 -1.96 11.28
CA LEU A 122 10.28 -1.06 11.30
C LEU A 122 10.04 -0.49 12.71
N ARG A 123 10.30 -1.27 13.76
CA ARG A 123 10.18 -0.81 15.15
C ARG A 123 11.16 0.31 15.46
N THR A 124 12.41 0.22 15.00
CA THR A 124 13.40 1.29 15.14
C THR A 124 12.91 2.57 14.47
N GLU A 125 12.46 2.49 13.22
CA GLU A 125 11.98 3.67 12.49
C GLU A 125 10.70 4.26 13.08
N LEU A 126 9.78 3.41 13.54
CA LEU A 126 8.58 3.85 14.23
C LEU A 126 8.91 4.57 15.53
N GLN A 127 9.90 4.11 16.29
CA GLN A 127 10.33 4.81 17.50
C GLN A 127 10.87 6.20 17.16
N LEU A 128 11.76 6.32 16.18
CA LEU A 128 12.27 7.60 15.71
C LEU A 128 11.14 8.54 15.27
N TRP A 129 10.14 8.01 14.55
CA TRP A 129 8.97 8.79 14.18
C TRP A 129 8.12 9.20 15.39
N LEU A 130 7.89 8.31 16.34
CA LEU A 130 7.12 8.61 17.55
C LEU A 130 7.80 9.66 18.42
N ASP A 131 9.13 9.72 18.42
CA ASP A 131 9.92 10.73 19.14
C ASP A 131 9.90 12.09 18.40
N GLU A 132 9.84 12.09 17.07
CA GLU A 132 9.76 13.31 16.25
C GLU A 132 8.33 13.87 16.17
N ARG A 133 7.31 13.01 16.10
CA ARG A 133 5.91 13.37 15.85
C ARG A 133 5.37 14.47 16.77
N PRO A 134 5.67 14.53 18.09
CA PRO A 134 5.19 15.61 18.96
C PRO A 134 5.62 17.01 18.51
N LYS A 135 6.70 17.13 17.72
CA LYS A 135 7.18 18.41 17.16
C LYS A 135 6.38 18.88 15.96
N TRP A 136 5.47 18.06 15.43
CA TRP A 136 4.64 18.40 14.28
C TRP A 136 3.42 19.24 14.69
N PRO A 137 2.93 20.13 13.81
CA PRO A 137 1.75 20.94 14.08
C PRO A 137 0.55 20.08 14.48
N HIS A 138 -0.20 20.51 15.50
CA HIS A 138 -1.42 19.85 16.01
C HIS A 138 -1.27 18.37 16.37
N ALA A 139 -0.04 17.89 16.64
CA ALA A 139 0.21 16.48 16.91
C ALA A 139 -0.47 15.98 18.19
N GLY A 140 -0.65 16.85 19.20
CA GLY A 140 -1.34 16.53 20.46
C GLY A 140 -2.87 16.47 20.33
N GLU A 141 -3.44 17.17 19.35
CA GLU A 141 -4.88 17.22 19.11
C GLU A 141 -5.36 16.10 18.18
N ASN A 142 -4.42 15.43 17.50
CA ASN A 142 -4.74 14.45 16.48
C ASN A 142 -4.30 13.04 16.89
N ARG A 143 -5.21 12.08 16.80
CA ARG A 143 -4.92 10.66 17.08
C ARG A 143 -4.25 9.91 15.93
N THR A 144 -4.17 10.49 14.73
CA THR A 144 -3.57 9.83 13.55
C THR A 144 -2.07 9.59 13.73
N LEU A 145 -1.58 8.42 13.32
CA LEU A 145 -0.14 8.11 13.40
C LEU A 145 0.67 8.98 12.45
N PHE A 146 0.18 9.17 11.21
CA PHE A 146 0.85 9.96 10.18
C PHE A 146 0.14 11.28 9.94
N LEU A 147 0.87 12.38 10.15
CA LEU A 147 0.40 13.74 10.00
C LEU A 147 0.84 14.31 8.64
N ASN A 148 0.01 15.16 8.06
CA ASN A 148 0.37 16.05 6.96
C ASN A 148 1.03 17.33 7.49
N ALA A 149 1.53 18.20 6.61
CA ALA A 149 2.22 19.44 6.99
C ALA A 149 1.33 20.42 7.78
N LYS A 150 0.00 20.30 7.70
CA LYS A 150 -0.98 21.10 8.45
C LYS A 150 -1.43 20.44 9.75
N GLY A 151 -0.84 19.31 10.16
CA GLY A 151 -1.26 18.57 11.35
C GLY A 151 -2.51 17.70 11.21
N GLY A 152 -3.07 17.61 9.99
CA GLY A 152 -4.18 16.72 9.69
C GLY A 152 -3.72 15.30 9.33
N ARG A 153 -4.68 14.40 9.08
CA ARG A 153 -4.36 13.05 8.57
C ARG A 153 -3.66 13.12 7.21
N LEU A 154 -2.62 12.32 7.03
CA LEU A 154 -1.95 12.17 5.74
C LEU A 154 -2.89 11.55 4.70
N SER A 155 -2.90 12.07 3.47
CA SER A 155 -3.72 11.49 2.40
C SER A 155 -3.05 10.28 1.77
N ALA A 156 -3.83 9.33 1.26
CA ALA A 156 -3.30 8.16 0.56
C ALA A 156 -2.46 8.55 -0.67
N ARG A 157 -2.83 9.65 -1.36
CA ARG A 157 -2.07 10.20 -2.48
C ARG A 157 -0.71 10.71 -2.04
N ALA A 158 -0.64 11.48 -0.95
CA ALA A 158 0.62 12.00 -0.42
C ALA A 158 1.53 10.86 0.07
N ALA A 159 0.97 9.87 0.78
CA ALA A 159 1.71 8.70 1.21
C ALA A 159 2.23 7.87 0.02
N GLY A 160 1.43 7.72 -1.04
CA GLY A 160 1.86 7.10 -2.29
C GLY A 160 2.98 7.88 -3.00
N GLY A 161 2.94 9.21 -2.95
CA GLY A 161 4.01 10.07 -3.49
C GLY A 161 5.35 9.84 -2.80
N ILE A 162 5.36 9.73 -1.47
CA ILE A 162 6.58 9.42 -0.69
C ILE A 162 7.16 8.06 -1.12
N ILE A 163 6.31 7.05 -1.28
CA ILE A 163 6.76 5.71 -1.73
C ILE A 163 7.33 5.80 -3.15
N ALA A 164 6.70 6.57 -4.04
CA ALA A 164 7.17 6.75 -5.40
C ALA A 164 8.50 7.50 -5.47
N GLU A 165 8.71 8.51 -4.63
CA GLU A 165 9.98 9.23 -4.51
C GLU A 165 11.12 8.29 -4.12
N ILE A 166 10.93 7.47 -3.08
CA ILE A 166 11.91 6.47 -2.65
C ILE A 166 12.17 5.45 -3.77
N ALA A 167 11.16 5.12 -4.58
CA ALA A 167 11.29 4.13 -5.67
C ALA A 167 12.17 4.67 -6.79
N GLN A 168 12.02 5.96 -7.09
CA GLN A 168 12.85 6.66 -8.05
C GLN A 168 14.31 6.72 -7.54
N THR A 169 14.52 7.05 -6.26
CA THR A 169 15.86 7.03 -5.65
C THR A 169 16.50 5.62 -5.70
N ALA A 170 15.69 4.57 -5.59
CA ALA A 170 16.16 3.18 -5.70
C ALA A 170 16.45 2.71 -7.14
N GLY A 171 16.16 3.52 -8.16
CA GLY A 171 16.29 3.15 -9.57
C GLY A 171 15.38 1.96 -9.90
N LEU A 172 14.10 2.07 -9.57
CA LEU A 172 13.07 1.10 -9.94
C LEU A 172 12.25 1.64 -11.11
N ASP A 173 12.28 0.93 -12.23
CA ASP A 173 11.70 1.37 -13.52
C ASP A 173 10.17 1.22 -13.57
N ASP A 174 9.59 0.36 -12.73
CA ASP A 174 8.14 0.15 -12.62
C ASP A 174 7.52 1.11 -11.59
N PRO A 175 6.23 1.47 -11.73
CA PRO A 175 5.49 2.21 -10.72
C PRO A 175 5.32 1.35 -9.46
N THR A 176 6.39 1.29 -8.65
CA THR A 176 6.48 0.55 -7.40
C THR A 176 5.52 1.18 -6.41
N THR A 177 4.27 0.75 -6.51
CA THR A 177 3.18 1.19 -5.67
C THR A 177 3.21 0.35 -4.40
N ALA A 178 2.58 0.82 -3.30
CA ALA A 178 2.34 0.02 -2.09
C ALA A 178 1.78 -1.40 -2.38
N HIS A 179 1.12 -1.59 -3.52
CA HIS A 179 0.71 -2.90 -4.03
C HIS A 179 1.90 -3.83 -4.35
N VAL A 180 2.94 -3.37 -5.06
CA VAL A 180 4.13 -4.16 -5.41
C VAL A 180 4.93 -4.55 -4.16
N LEU A 181 5.04 -3.64 -3.19
CA LEU A 181 5.68 -3.89 -1.90
C LEU A 181 4.95 -4.98 -1.10
N ARG A 182 3.62 -4.91 -1.05
CA ARG A 182 2.79 -5.94 -0.41
C ARG A 182 2.94 -7.31 -1.09
N HIS A 183 3.05 -7.35 -2.43
CA HIS A 183 3.30 -8.60 -3.16
C HIS A 183 4.69 -9.19 -2.88
N THR A 184 5.68 -8.33 -2.62
CA THR A 184 7.05 -8.75 -2.27
C THR A 184 7.10 -9.41 -0.88
N LEU A 185 6.28 -8.96 0.07
CA LEU A 185 6.11 -9.66 1.34
C LEU A 185 5.50 -11.06 1.14
N ALA A 186 4.44 -11.16 0.33
CA ALA A 186 3.77 -12.43 0.06
C ALA A 186 4.72 -13.45 -0.59
N THR A 187 5.54 -13.04 -1.55
CA THR A 187 6.55 -13.93 -2.15
C THR A 187 7.70 -14.25 -1.18
N THR A 188 8.13 -13.30 -0.35
CA THR A 188 9.18 -13.56 0.66
C THR A 188 8.70 -14.53 1.75
N LEU A 189 7.43 -14.46 2.15
CA LEU A 189 6.84 -15.40 3.11
C LEU A 189 6.69 -16.80 2.50
N VAL A 190 6.21 -16.90 1.25
CA VAL A 190 6.07 -18.18 0.54
C VAL A 190 7.43 -18.83 0.26
N GLY A 191 8.44 -18.05 -0.12
CA GLY A 191 9.80 -18.55 -0.35
C GLY A 191 10.51 -19.04 0.92
N ARG A 192 10.17 -18.50 2.09
CA ARG A 192 10.70 -18.96 3.39
C ARG A 192 9.91 -20.13 3.96
N SER A 193 8.61 -20.27 3.65
CA SER A 193 7.81 -21.42 4.08
C SER A 193 8.15 -22.72 3.36
N CYS A 194 8.82 -22.68 2.21
CA CYS A 194 9.30 -23.88 1.53
C CYS A 194 10.64 -24.42 2.06
N SER A 195 11.27 -23.78 3.05
CA SER A 195 12.52 -24.27 3.65
C SER A 195 12.47 -24.49 5.17
N CYS A 196 11.46 -23.98 5.89
CA CYS A 196 11.25 -24.32 7.30
C CYS A 196 9.75 -24.40 7.62
N GLY A 197 9.31 -25.56 8.13
CA GLY A 197 7.95 -25.78 8.61
C GLY A 197 7.60 -24.85 9.77
N MET A 198 6.99 -23.70 9.46
CA MET A 198 6.18 -22.95 10.41
C MET A 198 4.76 -22.91 9.85
N ALA A 199 3.98 -23.88 10.31
CA ALA A 199 2.55 -23.91 10.11
C ALA A 199 1.93 -22.60 10.61
N ALA A 200 1.17 -21.99 9.71
CA ALA A 200 0.27 -20.89 9.99
C ALA A 200 -0.61 -21.24 11.19
N ARG A 201 -0.66 -20.35 12.18
CA ARG A 201 -1.80 -20.25 13.09
C ARG A 201 -2.45 -18.90 12.86
N ILE A 202 -3.29 -18.86 11.84
CA ILE A 202 -4.36 -17.88 11.68
C ILE A 202 -5.63 -18.65 11.98
N THR A 203 -6.06 -18.64 13.24
CA THR A 203 -7.44 -18.89 13.67
C THR A 203 -7.65 -18.10 14.95
#